data_AF-A0AAW4E6W8-F1
#
_entry.id   AF-A0AAW4E6W8-F1
#
_cell.length_a   1.000
_cell.length_b   1.000
_cell.length_c   1.000
_cell.angle_alpha   90.00
_cell.angle_beta   90.00
_cell.angle_gamma   90.00
#
_symmetry.space_group_name_H-M   'P 1'
#
loop_
_entity.id
_entity.type
_entity.pdbx_description
1 polymer ?
#
loop_
_entity_poly.entity_id
_entity_poly.type
_entity_poly.pdbx_seq_one_letter_code
_entity_poly.pdbx_strand_id
1 'polypeptide(L)'
;MKVCLVQSGGFAGAIKRCEVDTDTLDQPDAEQLQRLVTDSGLNKSSTAFNDQARDLNQYEITIEDEAKAICLTFDEHNVPTSARQLLGFLKQRAKPGKL
;
A
#
# COMPACT_ATOMS: atom_id res chain seq x y z
N MET A 1 12.68 1.29 -7.95
CA MET A 1 11.84 1.27 -6.72
C MET A 1 10.53 0.59 -7.03
N LYS A 2 10.11 -0.35 -6.19
CA LYS A 2 8.90 -1.16 -6.37
C LYS A 2 7.99 -1.06 -5.15
N VAL A 3 6.70 -0.91 -5.37
CA VAL A 3 5.68 -0.80 -4.32
C VAL A 3 4.56 -1.80 -4.58
N CYS A 4 4.31 -2.66 -3.59
CA CYS A 4 3.26 -3.66 -3.62
C CYS A 4 2.16 -3.27 -2.62
N LEU A 5 0.91 -3.37 -3.04
CA LEU A 5 -0.27 -3.26 -2.17
C LEU A 5 -1.02 -4.58 -2.18
N VAL A 6 -1.37 -5.07 -0.99
CA VAL A 6 -2.39 -6.09 -0.79
C VAL A 6 -3.50 -5.48 0.05
N GLN A 7 -4.72 -5.49 -0.47
CA GLN A 7 -5.93 -5.19 0.29
C GLN A 7 -6.68 -6.50 0.54
N SER A 8 -6.98 -6.78 1.81
CA SER A 8 -7.74 -7.95 2.25
C SER A 8 -8.82 -7.53 3.26
N GLY A 9 -9.58 -8.51 3.78
CA GLY A 9 -10.67 -8.25 4.71
C GLY A 9 -11.91 -7.68 4.01
N GLY A 10 -12.69 -6.89 4.74
CA GLY A 10 -13.99 -6.44 4.29
C GLY A 10 -15.04 -7.56 4.31
N PHE A 11 -16.32 -7.17 4.26
CA PHE A 11 -17.46 -8.10 4.33
C PHE A 11 -17.44 -9.22 3.27
N ALA A 12 -16.86 -8.98 2.09
CA ALA A 12 -16.79 -9.96 1.00
C ALA A 12 -15.52 -10.84 1.02
N GLY A 13 -14.55 -10.55 1.89
CA GLY A 13 -13.26 -11.26 1.94
C GLY A 13 -12.44 -11.21 0.64
N ALA A 14 -12.71 -10.23 -0.24
CA ALA A 14 -12.08 -10.16 -1.55
C ALA A 14 -10.66 -9.59 -1.45
N ILE A 15 -9.69 -10.30 -2.02
CA ILE A 15 -8.30 -9.81 -2.07
C ILE A 15 -8.10 -8.99 -3.34
N LYS A 16 -7.54 -7.79 -3.17
CA LYS A 16 -7.05 -6.96 -4.28
C LYS A 16 -5.55 -6.79 -4.13
N ARG A 17 -4.84 -6.80 -5.25
CA ARG A 17 -3.40 -6.55 -5.27
C ARG A 17 -3.01 -5.63 -6.41
N CYS A 18 -1.98 -4.82 -6.18
CA CYS A 18 -1.19 -4.26 -7.26
C CYS A 18 0.28 -4.31 -6.93
N GLU A 19 1.06 -4.31 -7.99
CA GLU A 19 2.49 -4.14 -7.97
C GLU A 19 2.79 -3.00 -8.93
N VAL A 20 3.58 -2.04 -8.46
CA VAL A 20 3.94 -0.86 -9.22
C VAL A 20 5.45 -0.69 -9.13
N ASP A 21 6.11 -0.82 -10.27
CA ASP A 21 7.56 -0.68 -10.38
C ASP A 21 7.89 0.57 -11.19
N THR A 22 8.71 1.45 -10.64
CA THR A 22 9.18 2.67 -11.32
C THR A 22 9.87 2.37 -12.63
N ASP A 23 10.46 1.19 -12.78
CA ASP A 23 11.21 0.81 -13.98
C ASP A 23 10.29 0.40 -15.13
N THR A 24 9.01 0.12 -14.81
CA THR A 24 7.97 -0.26 -15.77
C THR A 24 6.91 0.83 -16.00
N LEU A 25 6.91 1.86 -15.15
CA LEU A 25 5.99 2.99 -15.26
C LEU A 25 6.50 4.04 -16.24
N ASP A 26 5.57 4.77 -16.84
CA ASP A 26 5.91 6.00 -17.54
C ASP A 26 6.52 7.01 -16.56
N GLN A 27 7.49 7.80 -17.04
CA GLN A 27 8.23 8.78 -16.24
C GLN A 27 7.37 9.66 -15.31
N PRO A 28 6.24 10.26 -15.74
CA PRO A 28 5.41 11.07 -14.83
C PRO A 28 4.80 10.26 -13.68
N ASP A 29 4.39 9.01 -13.93
CA ASP A 29 3.81 8.13 -12.91
C ASP A 29 4.90 7.63 -11.96
N ALA A 30 6.10 7.35 -12.46
CA ALA A 30 7.26 6.96 -11.66
C ALA A 30 7.68 8.09 -10.69
N GLU A 31 7.77 9.32 -11.18
CA GLU A 31 8.05 10.50 -10.36
C GLU A 31 6.96 10.75 -9.32
N GLN A 32 5.68 10.58 -9.70
CA GLN A 32 4.57 10.70 -8.78
C GLN A 32 4.64 9.64 -7.67
N LEU A 33 4.94 8.38 -8.00
CA LEU A 33 5.09 7.32 -7.01
C LEU A 33 6.22 7.62 -6.02
N GLN A 34 7.39 8.07 -6.51
CA GLN A 34 8.52 8.43 -5.67
C GLN A 34 8.18 9.57 -4.69
N ARG A 35 7.47 10.60 -5.16
CA ARG A 35 7.00 11.70 -4.30
C ARG A 35 6.02 11.20 -3.24
N LEU A 36 5.04 10.39 -3.63
CA LEU A 36 4.06 9.83 -2.70
C LEU A 36 4.70 8.94 -1.62
N VAL A 37 5.70 8.13 -1.98
CA VAL A 37 6.47 7.33 -1.03
C VAL A 37 7.24 8.24 -0.06
N THR A 38 7.91 9.26 -0.57
CA THR A 38 8.66 10.23 0.26
C THR A 38 7.74 10.99 1.22
N ASP A 39 6.64 11.54 0.71
CA ASP A 39 5.65 12.33 1.47
C ASP A 39 4.88 11.48 2.48
N SER A 40 4.75 10.17 2.24
CA SER A 40 4.09 9.25 3.17
C SER A 40 4.82 9.14 4.51
N GLY A 41 6.12 9.42 4.54
CA GLY A 41 6.97 9.25 5.71
C GLY A 41 7.16 7.79 6.15
N LEU A 42 6.73 6.82 5.33
CA LEU A 42 6.87 5.40 5.63
C LEU A 42 8.35 5.01 5.46
N ASN A 43 9.06 4.91 6.57
CA ASN A 43 10.51 4.67 6.57
C ASN A 43 10.93 3.41 7.34
N LYS A 44 10.01 2.78 8.07
CA LYS A 44 10.22 1.59 8.91
C LYS A 44 8.98 0.69 8.84
N SER A 45 9.20 -0.62 8.91
CA SER A 45 8.12 -1.60 9.02
C SER A 45 7.33 -1.44 10.31
N SER A 46 6.00 -1.53 10.22
CA SER A 46 5.09 -1.41 11.37
C SER A 46 3.75 -2.08 11.10
N THR A 47 3.04 -2.42 12.17
CA THR A 47 1.70 -3.03 12.10
C THR A 47 0.76 -2.27 13.03
N ALA A 48 -0.40 -1.85 12.53
CA ALA A 48 -1.42 -1.13 13.30
C ALA A 48 -2.82 -1.65 12.99
N PHE A 49 -3.40 -2.42 13.92
CA PHE A 49 -4.71 -3.03 13.76
C PHE A 49 -5.62 -2.75 14.96
N ASN A 50 -6.92 -2.80 14.70
CA ASN A 50 -7.99 -2.78 15.68
C ASN A 50 -8.55 -4.19 15.88
N ASP A 51 -8.21 -4.81 17.01
CA ASP A 51 -8.62 -6.18 17.36
C ASP A 51 -10.13 -6.39 17.44
N GLN A 52 -10.92 -5.32 17.55
CA GLN A 52 -12.38 -5.41 17.72
C GLN A 52 -13.15 -5.38 16.39
N ALA A 53 -12.48 -5.11 15.28
CA ALA A 53 -13.13 -4.79 14.02
C ALA A 53 -12.77 -5.82 12.93
N ARG A 54 -13.50 -6.96 12.96
CA ARG A 54 -13.23 -8.13 12.11
C ARG A 54 -13.51 -7.91 10.62
N ASP A 55 -14.39 -6.96 10.32
CA ASP A 55 -14.89 -6.74 8.96
C ASP A 55 -14.19 -5.58 8.25
N LEU A 56 -13.11 -5.04 8.83
CA LEU A 56 -12.38 -3.92 8.22
C LEU A 56 -11.57 -4.36 7.01
N ASN A 57 -11.34 -3.41 6.12
CA ASN A 57 -10.29 -3.56 5.13
C ASN A 57 -8.92 -3.49 5.81
N GLN A 58 -8.06 -4.45 5.49
CA GLN A 58 -6.66 -4.46 5.85
C GLN A 58 -5.83 -4.12 4.62
N TYR A 59 -4.76 -3.36 4.82
CA TYR A 59 -3.84 -2.94 3.79
C TYR A 59 -2.43 -3.32 4.20
N GLU A 60 -1.74 -4.01 3.31
CA GLU A 60 -0.32 -4.29 3.41
C GLU A 60 0.39 -3.54 2.27
N ILE A 61 1.32 -2.65 2.63
CA ILE A 61 2.18 -1.95 1.69
C ILE A 61 3.61 -2.41 1.89
N THR A 62 4.19 -2.98 0.84
CA THR A 62 5.63 -3.29 0.80
C THR A 62 6.31 -2.29 -0.13
N ILE A 63 7.33 -1.61 0.37
CA ILE A 63 8.15 -0.65 -0.39
C ILE A 63 9.55 -1.22 -0.48
N GLU A 64 9.98 -1.51 -1.69
CA GLU A 64 11.31 -2.02 -2.03
C GLU A 64 12.07 -0.93 -2.80
N ASP A 65 13.18 -0.49 -2.22
CA ASP A 65 14.10 0.44 -2.85
C ASP A 65 15.53 -0.12 -2.76
N GLU A 66 16.48 0.44 -3.51
CA GLU A 66 17.87 -0.07 -3.57
C GLU A 66 18.52 -0.20 -2.18
N ALA A 67 18.14 0.65 -1.24
CA ALA A 67 18.70 0.69 0.10
C ALA A 67 17.98 -0.21 1.12
N LYS A 68 16.67 -0.47 0.95
CA LYS A 68 15.86 -1.17 1.96
C LYS A 68 14.53 -1.69 1.41
N ALA A 69 14.05 -2.76 2.02
CA ALA A 69 12.67 -3.21 1.92
C ALA A 69 11.96 -2.99 3.26
N ILE A 70 10.79 -2.34 3.25
CA ILE A 70 9.94 -2.16 4.42
C ILE A 70 8.52 -2.65 4.13
N CYS A 71 7.87 -3.20 5.15
CA CYS A 71 6.51 -3.70 5.07
C CYS A 71 5.67 -3.07 6.18
N LEU A 72 4.57 -2.44 5.79
CA LEU A 72 3.63 -1.81 6.70
C LEU A 72 2.27 -2.44 6.54
N THR A 73 1.64 -2.73 7.66
CA THR A 73 0.28 -3.27 7.66
C THR A 73 -0.62 -2.43 8.55
N PHE A 74 -1.78 -2.04 8.02
CA PHE A 74 -2.74 -1.23 8.76
C PHE A 74 -4.17 -1.55 8.33
N ASP A 75 -5.12 -1.42 9.25
CA ASP A 75 -6.53 -1.39 8.89
C ASP A 75 -6.99 -0.01 8.40
N GLU A 76 -8.21 0.07 7.88
CA GLU A 76 -8.77 1.30 7.33
C GLU A 76 -8.94 2.46 8.33
N HIS A 77 -8.95 2.19 9.63
CA HIS A 77 -8.99 3.22 10.67
C HIS A 77 -7.59 3.71 11.07
N ASN A 78 -6.58 2.87 10.90
CA ASN A 78 -5.21 3.14 11.32
C ASN A 78 -4.29 3.60 10.19
N VAL A 79 -4.82 3.84 8.98
CA VAL A 79 -4.03 4.40 7.86
C VAL A 79 -3.48 5.79 8.23
N PRO A 80 -2.14 5.97 8.26
CA PRO A 80 -1.54 7.27 8.51
C PRO A 80 -2.02 8.30 7.50
N THR A 81 -2.34 9.52 7.95
CA THR A 81 -2.85 10.59 7.07
C THR A 81 -1.89 10.88 5.90
N SER A 82 -0.59 10.87 6.16
CA SER A 82 0.46 11.04 5.15
C SER A 82 0.47 9.93 4.09
N ALA A 83 0.12 8.69 4.46
CA ALA A 83 0.10 7.55 3.55
C ALA A 83 -1.19 7.43 2.72
N ARG A 84 -2.22 8.25 2.99
CA ARG A 84 -3.53 8.15 2.30
C ARG A 84 -3.44 8.42 0.80
N GLN A 85 -2.61 9.38 0.38
CA GLN A 85 -2.44 9.69 -1.04
C GLN A 85 -1.72 8.54 -1.78
N LEU A 86 -0.67 7.97 -1.17
CA LEU A 86 0.00 6.78 -1.67
C LEU A 86 -0.98 5.61 -1.80
N LEU A 87 -1.74 5.32 -0.73
CA LEU A 87 -2.73 4.26 -0.74
C LEU A 87 -3.79 4.47 -1.82
N GLY A 88 -4.28 5.69 -2.02
CA GLY A 88 -5.23 6.04 -3.08
C GLY A 88 -4.67 5.75 -4.47
N PHE A 89 -3.42 6.16 -4.73
CA PHE A 89 -2.72 5.90 -6.00
C PHE A 89 -2.58 4.41 -6.30
N LEU A 90 -2.25 3.60 -5.29
CA LEU A 90 -2.12 2.15 -5.41
C LEU A 90 -3.49 1.48 -5.59
N LYS A 91 -4.52 1.89 -4.85
CA LYS A 91 -5.89 1.34 -4.95
C LYS A 91 -6.52 1.54 -6.33
N GLN A 92 -6.19 2.62 -7.03
CA GLN A 92 -6.64 2.83 -8.42
C GLN A 92 -6.05 1.80 -9.41
N ARG A 93 -4.89 1.23 -9.07
CA ARG A 93 -4.19 0.21 -9.86
C ARG A 93 -4.44 -1.22 -9.35
N ALA A 94 -4.99 -1.36 -8.14
CA ALA A 94 -5.31 -2.64 -7.53
C ALA A 94 -6.41 -3.37 -8.29
N LYS A 95 -6.12 -4.61 -8.68
CA LYS A 95 -7.07 -5.50 -9.36
C LYS A 95 -7.50 -6.62 -8.42
N PRO A 96 -8.72 -7.16 -8.56
CA PRO A 96 -9.11 -8.37 -7.88
C PRO A 96 -8.11 -9.49 -8.20
N GLY A 97 -7.48 -10.04 -7.16
CA GLY A 97 -6.57 -11.18 -7.28
C GLY A 97 -7.29 -12.46 -6.87
N LYS A 98 -6.94 -13.59 -7.48
CA LYS A 98 -7.26 -14.89 -6.90
C LYS A 98 -6.20 -15.24 -5.85
N LEU A 99 -6.65 -15.82 -4.74
CA LEU A 99 -5.83 -16.51 -3.74
C LEU A 99 -5.01 -17.63 -4.40
#